data_AF-A0A242MB79-F1
#
_entry.id   AF-A0A242MB79-F1
#
_cell.length_a   1.000
_cell.length_b   1.000
_cell.length_c   1.000
_cell.angle_alpha   90.00
_cell.angle_beta   90.00
_cell.angle_gamma   90.00
#
_symmetry.space_group_name_H-M   'P 1'
#
loop_
_entity.id
_entity.type
_entity.pdbx_description
1 polymer ?
#
loop_
_entity_poly.entity_id
_entity_poly.type
_entity_poly.pdbx_seq_one_letter_code
_entity_poly.pdbx_strand_id
1 'polypeptide(L)'
;MHIQFADDSPVYDGDDFALHFTALVDSDPVVCSISAEALEDHFGAASAREEDLMNAYQQGRARIRSVCAEALDRNGGDSVVLRSGLFRVAGMEPE
;
A
#
# COMPACT_ATOMS: atom_id res chain seq x y z
N MET A 1 1.38 12.21 12.91
CA MET A 1 1.68 10.89 13.52
C MET A 1 3.11 10.48 13.18
N HIS A 2 3.78 9.65 13.99
CA HIS A 2 5.07 9.06 13.58
C HIS A 2 4.84 7.73 12.87
N ILE A 3 4.97 7.72 11.55
CA ILE A 3 4.69 6.55 10.71
C ILE A 3 6.00 5.97 10.17
N GLN A 4 6.24 4.70 10.47
CA GLN A 4 7.30 3.90 9.85
C GLN A 4 6.70 2.67 9.17
N PHE A 5 7.51 1.91 8.46
CA PHE A 5 7.08 0.67 7.82
C PHE A 5 8.06 -0.44 8.18
N ALA A 6 7.51 -1.61 8.53
CA ALA A 6 8.32 -2.79 8.75
C ALA A 6 9.06 -3.18 7.46
N ASP A 7 10.26 -3.73 7.61
CA ASP A 7 11.07 -4.18 6.48
C ASP A 7 10.73 -5.58 5.98
N ASP A 8 9.81 -6.26 6.65
CA ASP A 8 9.31 -7.56 6.24
C ASP A 8 8.64 -7.52 4.86
N SER A 9 8.73 -8.66 4.16
CA SER A 9 8.03 -8.85 2.90
C SER A 9 6.51 -8.82 3.11
N PRO A 10 5.75 -8.22 2.17
CA PRO A 10 4.30 -8.31 2.23
C PRO A 10 3.81 -9.77 2.09
N VAL A 11 2.61 -10.03 2.56
CA VAL A 11 1.95 -11.35 2.45
C VAL A 11 0.83 -11.27 1.43
N TYR A 12 0.85 -12.19 0.45
CA TYR A 12 -0.22 -12.30 -0.54
C TYR A 12 -1.44 -12.99 0.05
N ASP A 13 -2.61 -12.37 -0.17
CA ASP A 13 -3.92 -12.91 0.12
C ASP A 13 -4.62 -13.22 -1.20
N GLY A 14 -4.81 -14.52 -1.46
CA GLY A 14 -5.44 -15.01 -2.69
C GLY A 14 -6.96 -14.95 -2.70
N ASP A 15 -7.60 -14.72 -1.54
CA ASP A 15 -9.05 -14.55 -1.45
C ASP A 15 -9.47 -13.11 -1.76
N ASP A 16 -8.70 -12.12 -1.26
CA ASP A 16 -8.96 -10.68 -1.55
C ASP A 16 -8.19 -10.16 -2.77
N PHE A 17 -7.25 -10.94 -3.31
CA PHE A 17 -6.29 -10.50 -4.33
C PHE A 17 -5.56 -9.22 -3.88
N ALA A 18 -4.88 -9.31 -2.74
CA ALA A 18 -4.21 -8.18 -2.12
C ALA A 18 -2.85 -8.57 -1.54
N LEU A 19 -2.00 -7.56 -1.32
CA LEU A 19 -0.80 -7.70 -0.52
C LEU A 19 -0.97 -6.98 0.81
N HIS A 20 -0.71 -7.69 1.91
CA HIS A 20 -0.70 -7.16 3.27
C HIS A 20 0.72 -6.76 3.69
N PHE A 21 0.88 -5.58 4.29
CA PHE A 21 2.16 -5.10 4.81
C PHE A 21 1.96 -4.30 6.10
N THR A 22 3.02 -4.20 6.89
CA THR A 22 2.94 -3.60 8.23
C THR A 22 3.49 -2.18 8.23
N ALA A 23 2.63 -1.24 8.65
CA ALA A 23 3.05 0.08 9.11
C ALA A 23 3.24 0.05 10.64
N LEU A 24 4.07 0.95 11.16
CA LEU A 24 4.23 1.21 12.58
C LEU A 24 3.74 2.64 12.84
N VAL A 25 2.61 2.77 13.51
CA VAL A 25 1.98 4.04 13.89
C VAL A 25 2.33 4.30 15.35
N ASP A 26 3.17 5.31 15.60
CA ASP A 26 3.68 5.61 16.95
C ASP A 26 4.28 4.36 17.65
N SER A 27 4.88 3.46 16.85
CA SER A 27 5.44 2.15 17.20
C SER A 27 4.44 0.98 17.32
N ASP A 28 3.14 1.23 17.23
CA ASP A 28 2.13 0.17 17.20
C ASP A 28 1.96 -0.41 15.78
N PRO A 29 1.94 -1.74 15.62
CA PRO A 29 1.82 -2.37 14.32
C PRO A 29 0.39 -2.24 13.77
N VAL A 30 0.28 -1.68 12.57
CA VAL A 30 -0.96 -1.53 11.81
C VAL A 30 -0.81 -2.26 10.48
N VAL A 31 -1.59 -3.31 10.28
CA VAL A 31 -1.62 -4.06 9.02
C VAL A 31 -2.43 -3.25 8.01
N CYS A 32 -1.80 -2.90 6.90
CA CYS A 32 -2.43 -2.27 5.74
C CYS A 32 -2.42 -3.23 4.55
N SER A 33 -3.23 -2.96 3.54
CA SER A 33 -3.23 -3.74 2.31
C SER A 33 -3.21 -2.87 1.07
N ILE A 34 -2.76 -3.44 -0.04
CA ILE A 34 -2.88 -2.87 -1.38
C ILE A 34 -3.52 -3.90 -2.31
N SER A 35 -4.56 -3.49 -3.03
CA SER A 35 -5.30 -4.38 -3.94
C SER A 35 -4.50 -4.68 -5.22
N ALA A 36 -4.71 -5.86 -5.80
CA ALA A 36 -4.18 -6.22 -7.13
C ALA A 36 -4.52 -5.17 -8.18
N GLU A 37 -5.76 -4.67 -8.22
CA GLU A 37 -6.19 -3.60 -9.13
C GLU A 37 -5.27 -2.37 -9.07
N ALA A 38 -4.86 -1.96 -7.87
CA ALA A 38 -3.97 -0.81 -7.71
C ALA A 38 -2.55 -1.13 -8.20
N LEU A 39 -2.06 -2.34 -7.95
CA LEU A 39 -0.75 -2.81 -8.41
C LEU A 39 -0.69 -2.94 -9.93
N GLU A 40 -1.77 -3.39 -10.56
CA GLU A 40 -1.90 -3.47 -12.02
C GLU A 40 -1.96 -2.06 -12.65
N ASP A 41 -2.87 -1.21 -12.16
CA ASP A 41 -3.10 0.13 -12.73
C ASP A 41 -1.90 1.09 -12.59
N HIS A 42 -1.19 1.03 -11.45
CA HIS A 42 -0.22 2.08 -11.08
C HIS A 42 1.22 1.60 -10.93
N PHE A 43 1.43 0.30 -10.77
CA PHE A 43 2.73 -0.28 -10.42
C PHE A 43 3.20 -1.36 -11.40
N GLY A 44 2.43 -1.61 -12.46
CA GLY A 44 2.83 -2.46 -13.58
C GLY A 44 2.78 -3.96 -13.29
N ALA A 45 1.97 -4.42 -12.34
CA ALA A 45 1.72 -5.85 -12.20
C ALA A 45 1.10 -6.40 -13.49
N ALA A 46 1.64 -7.50 -14.01
CA ALA A 46 1.16 -8.12 -15.25
C ALA A 46 -0.11 -8.94 -15.05
N SER A 47 -0.36 -9.42 -13.83
CA SER A 47 -1.59 -10.10 -13.43
C SER A 47 -1.77 -10.09 -11.91
N ALA A 48 -2.95 -10.49 -11.43
CA ALA A 48 -3.24 -10.73 -10.02
C ALA A 48 -2.58 -11.98 -9.41
N ARG A 49 -1.51 -12.51 -10.02
CA ARG A 49 -0.72 -13.61 -9.45
C ARG A 49 0.28 -13.08 -8.44
N GLU A 50 0.53 -13.85 -7.38
CA GLU A 50 1.45 -13.50 -6.30
C GLU A 50 2.78 -12.92 -6.80
N GLU A 51 3.49 -13.60 -7.70
CA GLU A 51 4.80 -13.17 -8.18
C GLU A 51 4.76 -11.79 -8.87
N ASP A 52 3.76 -11.56 -9.73
CA ASP A 52 3.58 -10.29 -10.43
C ASP A 52 3.27 -9.15 -9.45
N LEU A 53 2.40 -9.41 -8.47
CA LEU A 53 2.03 -8.44 -7.44
C LEU A 53 3.22 -8.10 -6.53
N MET A 54 3.96 -9.11 -6.09
CA MET A 54 5.15 -8.94 -5.25
C MET A 54 6.22 -8.10 -5.98
N ASN A 55 6.46 -8.39 -7.25
CA ASN A 55 7.39 -7.63 -8.08
C ASN A 55 6.96 -6.17 -8.26
N ALA A 56 5.67 -5.92 -8.53
CA ALA A 56 5.12 -4.57 -8.66
C ALA A 56 5.21 -3.79 -7.34
N TYR A 57 4.90 -4.43 -6.21
CA TYR A 57 5.02 -3.83 -4.88
C TYR A 57 6.46 -3.41 -4.58
N GLN A 58 7.44 -4.27 -4.87
CA GLN A 58 8.84 -3.95 -4.60
C GLN A 58 9.35 -2.77 -5.44
N GLN A 59 8.96 -2.71 -6.72
CA GLN A 59 9.28 -1.58 -7.60
C GLN A 59 8.59 -0.28 -7.15
N GLY A 60 7.34 -0.39 -6.67
CA GLY A 60 6.51 0.72 -6.21
C GLY A 60 6.67 1.12 -4.74
N ARG A 61 7.48 0.40 -3.96
CA ARG A 61 7.46 0.41 -2.47
C ARG A 61 7.53 1.81 -1.88
N ALA A 62 8.34 2.70 -2.44
CA ALA A 62 8.48 4.08 -1.97
C ALA A 62 7.16 4.87 -2.12
N ARG A 63 6.53 4.82 -3.29
CA ARG A 63 5.26 5.53 -3.56
C ARG A 63 4.11 4.90 -2.78
N ILE A 64 4.04 3.58 -2.71
CA ILE A 64 3.02 2.86 -1.91
C ILE A 64 3.09 3.30 -0.45
N ARG A 65 4.28 3.31 0.14
CA ARG A 65 4.50 3.77 1.53
C ARG A 65 4.14 5.23 1.73
N SER A 66 4.48 6.11 0.78
CA SER A 66 4.11 7.52 0.86
C SER A 66 2.60 7.72 0.91
N VAL A 67 1.84 7.08 0.01
CA VAL A 67 0.38 7.18 -0.03
C VAL A 67 -0.25 6.53 1.21
N CYS A 68 0.32 5.41 1.68
CA CYS A 68 -0.11 4.77 2.92
C CYS A 68 0.05 5.69 4.13
N ALA A 69 1.21 6.34 4.26
CA ALA A 69 1.47 7.25 5.37
C ALA A 69 0.51 8.45 5.37
N GLU A 70 0.23 9.02 4.19
CA GLU A 70 -0.76 10.10 4.04
C GLU A 70 -2.17 9.64 4.43
N ALA A 71 -2.58 8.43 4.03
CA ALA A 71 -3.87 7.87 4.37
C ALA A 71 -4.00 7.56 5.88
N LEU A 72 -2.95 7.01 6.49
CA LEU A 72 -2.87 6.75 7.92
C LEU A 72 -2.92 8.05 8.75
N ASP A 73 -2.19 9.09 8.34
CA ASP A 73 -2.22 10.37 9.05
C ASP A 73 -3.62 11.02 8.98
N ARG A 74 -4.32 10.87 7.84
CA ARG A 74 -5.69 11.39 7.65
C ARG A 74 -6.77 10.64 8.40
N ASN A 75 -6.63 9.32 8.57
CA ASN A 75 -7.64 8.50 9.22
C ASN A 75 -7.37 8.26 10.71
N GLY A 76 -6.31 8.84 11.27
CA GLY A 76 -5.96 8.69 12.68
C GLY A 76 -5.19 7.40 13.01
N GLY A 77 -4.56 6.77 12.01
CA GLY A 77 -3.70 5.60 12.18
C GLY A 77 -4.40 4.26 12.04
N ASP A 78 -5.69 4.26 11.66
CA ASP A 78 -6.45 3.04 11.42
C ASP A 78 -5.96 2.31 10.16
N SER A 79 -6.15 0.99 10.12
CA SER A 79 -5.79 0.16 8.95
C SER A 79 -6.33 0.74 7.64
N VAL A 80 -5.48 0.75 6.60
CA VAL A 80 -5.80 1.30 5.28
C VAL A 80 -5.79 0.21 4.22
N VAL A 81 -6.78 0.26 3.33
CA VAL A 81 -6.77 -0.47 2.05
C VAL A 81 -6.45 0.49 0.91
N LEU A 82 -5.29 0.32 0.29
CA LEU A 82 -4.84 1.11 -0.86
C LEU A 82 -5.46 0.58 -2.15
N ARG A 83 -6.57 1.18 -2.55
CA ARG A 83 -7.26 0.93 -3.84
C ARG A 83 -6.73 1.89 -4.92
N SER A 84 -6.95 1.55 -6.19
CA SER A 84 -6.48 2.35 -7.36
C SER A 84 -6.85 3.83 -7.26
N GLY A 85 -8.05 4.14 -6.72
CA GLY A 85 -8.52 5.50 -6.53
C GLY A 85 -7.60 6.39 -5.69
N LEU A 86 -6.94 5.85 -4.64
CA LEU A 86 -6.04 6.65 -3.79
C LEU A 86 -4.82 7.15 -4.57
N PHE A 87 -4.30 6.35 -5.50
CA PHE A 87 -3.12 6.70 -6.29
C PHE A 87 -3.39 7.70 -7.41
N ARG A 88 -4.67 7.89 -7.77
CA ARG A 88 -5.09 8.90 -8.77
C ARG A 88 -5.14 10.30 -8.16
N VAL A 89 -5.45 10.41 -6.87
CA VAL A 89 -5.56 11.69 -6.16
C VAL A 89 -4.26 12.06 -5.42
N ALA A 90 -3.47 11.08 -5.01
CA ALA A 90 -2.15 11.31 -4.41
C ALA A 90 -1.17 11.82 -5.49
N GLY A 91 -0.87 13.12 -5.44
CA GLY A 91 -0.10 13.86 -6.45
C GLY A 91 -0.84 15.05 -7.05
N MET A 92 -2.12 15.23 -6.72
CA MET A 92 -2.84 16.49 -6.94
C MET A 92 -2.58 17.42 -5.76
N GLU A 93 -1.43 18.08 -5.72
CA GLU A 93 -1.28 19.25 -4.84
C GLU A 93 -2.23 20.35 -5.37
N PRO A 94 -3.08 20.98 -4.53
CA PRO A 94 -3.77 22.20 -4.96
C PRO A 94 -2.71 23.29 -5.22
N GLU A 95 -2.80 23.92 -6.40
CA GLU A 95 -1.99 25.09 -6.78
C GLU A 95 -2.14 26.25 -5.79
#